data_AF-A0A9P0AY22-F1
#
_entry.id   AF-A0A9P0AY22-F1
#
_cell.length_a   1.000
_cell.length_b   1.000
_cell.length_c   1.000
_cell.angle_alpha   90.00
_cell.angle_beta   90.00
_cell.angle_gamma   90.00
#
_symmetry.space_group_name_H-M   'P 1'
#
loop_
_entity.id
_entity.type
_entity.pdbx_description
1 polymer ?
#
loop_
_entity_poly.entity_id
_entity_poly.type
_entity_poly.pdbx_seq_one_letter_code
_entity_poly.pdbx_strand_id
1 'polypeptide(L)'
;MKREKKQVSGRPKKKNKKSYNTGRKEVKIETASIRTLQRRTKKLRENLKEIQDAAKIIKVEAKDVTDVGEHSEQYTNTILRHSKESALAFFLENDFSVASYKALVSDTISRNCPIYPCYDIVHQAMDECMPKNIKVSEIEVMVPLQEILNKSTERLCESVALNWSEEALYKLKLIITLGFDSSSGHVNPHQKCKNSENESSNPQQSLFVSSLILIQLRNVDFDKVSWLNPTPQSVRFCRPLQIALEKEDEEATLKEHFRLKKEIEQLLPYRFKMSNGKSARVQYDIYETLLDGKCLNTIVKNKASSRCPICLRTAHQFSNLADNFTASEANLKYGLGLLHCEIKVFEHFLGLGYRQDLKSWDVRQPAKVDFEERQRILQKRIYEKLKVRVDQVLQGHGTTNTGNVARRCFQSPELFANALEIDVQLVIDLSKIILCFKCKEELELNKLERFCLQTYCRYYELYPWARMSPTVHKLLRHGCDIARQLPLPIAYYAEDANESWHKYYKRNMVEHSRQNSREHRLLDVFNRAVYMTDPKISLMLIDSRVNKSKTVQSNLSDIQEFIKTK
;
A
#
# COMPACT_ATOMS: atom_id res chain seq x y z
N MET A 1 -80.10 -41.51 -35.09
CA MET A 1 -79.43 -40.91 -33.92
C MET A 1 -78.26 -40.04 -34.39
N LYS A 2 -78.49 -38.73 -34.55
CA LYS A 2 -77.43 -37.73 -34.77
C LYS A 2 -76.90 -37.34 -33.39
N ARG A 3 -75.60 -37.55 -33.11
CA ARG A 3 -74.93 -37.00 -31.94
C ARG A 3 -74.08 -35.80 -32.37
N GLU A 4 -74.41 -34.66 -31.78
CA GLU A 4 -73.74 -33.37 -31.93
C GLU A 4 -72.26 -33.48 -31.55
N LYS A 5 -71.38 -32.95 -32.41
CA LYS A 5 -69.96 -32.76 -32.10
C LYS A 5 -69.81 -31.46 -31.32
N LYS A 6 -69.59 -31.59 -30.00
CA LYS A 6 -69.11 -30.49 -29.14
C LYS A 6 -67.72 -30.03 -29.61
N GLN A 7 -67.61 -28.73 -29.92
CA GLN A 7 -66.33 -28.02 -30.10
C GLN A 7 -65.58 -27.99 -28.76
N VAL A 8 -64.36 -28.54 -28.75
CA VAL A 8 -63.40 -28.36 -27.66
C VAL A 8 -62.40 -27.28 -28.10
N SER A 9 -62.30 -26.23 -27.29
CA SER A 9 -61.45 -25.06 -27.49
C SER A 9 -59.96 -25.41 -27.37
N GLY A 10 -59.30 -25.58 -28.52
CA GLY A 10 -57.84 -25.67 -28.62
C GLY A 10 -57.19 -24.30 -28.79
N ARG A 11 -56.08 -24.05 -28.07
CA ARG A 11 -55.33 -22.79 -28.07
C ARG A 11 -54.90 -22.35 -29.50
N PRO A 12 -55.05 -21.07 -29.88
CA PRO A 12 -54.65 -20.57 -31.19
C PRO A 12 -53.15 -20.74 -31.43
N LYS A 13 -52.77 -21.12 -32.67
CA LYS A 13 -51.37 -21.20 -33.10
C LYS A 13 -50.75 -19.80 -33.03
N LYS A 14 -49.92 -19.55 -32.02
CA LYS A 14 -49.03 -18.39 -32.01
C LYS A 14 -48.07 -18.50 -33.19
N LYS A 15 -48.12 -17.54 -34.13
CA LYS A 15 -46.96 -17.22 -34.98
C LYS A 15 -45.90 -16.60 -34.08
N ASN A 16 -45.13 -17.43 -33.37
CA ASN A 16 -43.95 -16.99 -32.64
C ASN A 16 -42.74 -17.83 -33.04
N LYS A 17 -41.73 -17.14 -33.60
CA LYS A 17 -40.30 -17.50 -33.48
C LYS A 17 -39.90 -17.37 -32.00
N LYS A 18 -40.37 -18.30 -31.17
CA LYS A 18 -39.78 -18.67 -29.87
C LYS A 18 -40.00 -20.17 -29.73
N SER A 19 -39.15 -20.98 -30.35
CA SER A 19 -39.06 -22.39 -29.97
C SER A 19 -38.11 -22.49 -28.79
N TYR A 20 -38.66 -22.87 -27.65
CA TYR A 20 -37.91 -23.58 -26.61
C TYR A 20 -37.14 -24.73 -27.26
N ASN A 21 -35.95 -25.01 -26.73
CA ASN A 21 -35.06 -26.06 -27.20
C ASN A 21 -35.67 -27.44 -26.88
N THR A 22 -36.68 -27.85 -27.66
CA THR A 22 -37.30 -29.18 -27.64
C THR A 22 -37.08 -29.87 -28.99
N GLY A 23 -35.85 -29.79 -29.49
CA GLY A 23 -35.40 -30.57 -30.64
C GLY A 23 -35.04 -31.99 -30.23
N ARG A 24 -35.58 -32.98 -30.95
CA ARG A 24 -35.22 -34.40 -30.84
C ARG A 24 -33.69 -34.55 -30.97
N LYS A 25 -33.05 -35.29 -30.05
CA LYS A 25 -31.58 -35.52 -30.04
C LYS A 25 -31.06 -35.85 -31.45
N GLU A 26 -30.02 -35.16 -31.88
CA GLU A 26 -29.41 -35.41 -33.18
C GLU A 26 -28.77 -36.80 -33.24
N VAL A 27 -29.13 -37.56 -34.27
CA VAL A 27 -28.51 -38.85 -34.58
C VAL A 27 -27.17 -38.57 -35.28
N LYS A 28 -26.12 -39.25 -34.81
CA LYS A 28 -24.76 -39.21 -35.39
C LYS A 28 -24.82 -39.58 -36.88
N ILE A 29 -23.96 -38.98 -37.69
CA ILE A 29 -23.96 -39.14 -39.16
C ILE A 29 -23.83 -40.62 -39.57
N GLU A 30 -23.00 -41.37 -38.83
CA GLU A 30 -22.72 -42.79 -39.04
C GLU A 30 -23.94 -43.70 -38.90
N THR A 31 -24.96 -43.28 -38.13
CA THR A 31 -26.17 -44.06 -37.86
C THR A 31 -27.43 -43.43 -38.47
N ALA A 32 -27.27 -42.39 -39.30
CA ALA A 32 -28.37 -41.67 -39.90
C ALA A 32 -28.89 -42.36 -41.18
N SER A 33 -30.22 -42.49 -41.31
CA SER A 33 -30.83 -43.03 -42.53
C SER A 33 -30.49 -42.19 -43.77
N ILE A 34 -30.45 -42.81 -44.95
CA ILE A 34 -30.15 -42.16 -46.24
C ILE A 34 -31.06 -40.94 -46.50
N ARG A 35 -32.36 -41.03 -46.16
CA ARG A 35 -33.29 -39.91 -46.26
C ARG A 35 -32.92 -38.73 -45.37
N THR A 36 -32.39 -38.99 -44.16
CA THR A 36 -31.95 -37.96 -43.22
C THR A 36 -30.69 -37.25 -43.73
N LEU A 37 -29.74 -38.00 -44.29
CA LEU A 37 -28.52 -37.46 -44.89
C LEU A 37 -28.85 -36.57 -46.10
N GLN A 38 -29.70 -37.04 -47.03
CA GLN A 38 -30.12 -36.26 -48.20
C GLN A 38 -30.80 -34.94 -47.80
N ARG A 39 -31.62 -34.94 -46.74
CA ARG A 39 -32.28 -33.73 -46.24
C ARG A 39 -31.28 -32.74 -45.63
N ARG A 40 -30.25 -33.22 -44.93
CA ARG A 40 -29.15 -32.40 -44.39
C ARG A 40 -28.29 -31.81 -45.52
N THR A 41 -27.95 -32.60 -46.53
CA THR A 41 -27.17 -32.13 -47.69
C THR A 41 -27.94 -31.08 -48.51
N LYS A 42 -29.26 -31.25 -48.69
CA LYS A 42 -30.10 -30.25 -49.36
C LYS A 42 -30.10 -28.91 -48.60
N LYS A 43 -30.23 -28.96 -47.27
CA LYS A 43 -30.20 -27.77 -46.40
C LYS A 43 -28.84 -27.06 -46.43
N LEU A 44 -27.75 -27.81 -46.49
CA LEU A 44 -26.40 -27.26 -46.65
C LEU A 44 -26.21 -26.58 -48.02
N ARG A 45 -26.76 -27.16 -49.09
CA ARG A 45 -26.75 -26.55 -50.43
C ARG A 45 -27.59 -25.28 -50.51
N GLU A 46 -28.75 -25.26 -49.86
CA GLU A 46 -29.60 -24.06 -49.76
C GLU A 46 -28.87 -22.93 -49.01
N ASN A 47 -28.26 -23.22 -47.86
CA ASN A 47 -27.45 -22.24 -47.12
C ASN A 47 -26.23 -21.75 -47.91
N LEU A 48 -25.55 -22.63 -48.67
CA LEU A 48 -24.41 -22.24 -49.49
C LEU A 48 -24.84 -21.27 -50.61
N LYS A 49 -26.03 -21.49 -51.19
CA LYS A 49 -26.59 -20.62 -52.22
C LYS A 49 -26.97 -19.25 -51.64
N GLU A 50 -27.58 -19.21 -50.45
CA GLU A 50 -27.89 -17.96 -49.74
C GLU A 50 -26.61 -17.17 -49.39
N ILE A 51 -25.53 -17.84 -48.98
CA ILE A 51 -24.23 -17.20 -48.70
C ILE A 51 -23.59 -16.66 -50.00
N GLN A 52 -23.67 -17.41 -51.10
CA GLN A 52 -23.15 -16.97 -52.40
C GLN A 52 -23.94 -15.79 -52.98
N ASP A 53 -25.26 -15.76 -52.80
CA ASP A 53 -26.11 -14.67 -53.23
C ASP A 53 -25.88 -13.41 -52.36
N ALA A 54 -25.69 -13.55 -51.05
CA ALA A 54 -25.27 -12.45 -50.17
C ALA A 54 -23.88 -11.89 -50.53
N ALA A 55 -22.92 -12.76 -50.88
CA ALA A 55 -21.59 -12.33 -51.32
C ALA A 55 -21.60 -11.58 -52.66
N LYS A 56 -22.58 -11.85 -53.54
CA LYS A 56 -22.78 -11.09 -54.79
C LYS A 56 -23.37 -9.71 -54.52
N ILE A 57 -24.30 -9.59 -53.58
CA ILE A 57 -24.89 -8.29 -53.19
C ILE A 57 -23.83 -7.35 -52.61
N ILE A 58 -22.96 -7.85 -51.73
CA ILE A 58 -21.85 -7.08 -51.14
C ILE A 58 -20.83 -6.59 -52.19
N LYS A 59 -20.61 -7.35 -53.27
CA LYS A 59 -19.72 -6.94 -54.37
C LYS A 59 -20.33 -5.89 -55.31
N VAL A 60 -21.66 -5.78 -55.36
CA VAL A 60 -22.36 -4.77 -56.18
C VAL A 60 -22.41 -3.43 -55.43
N GLU A 61 -22.67 -3.44 -54.13
CA GLU A 61 -22.68 -2.20 -53.30
C GLU A 61 -21.29 -1.55 -53.18
N ALA A 62 -20.20 -2.31 -53.36
CA ALA A 62 -18.83 -1.79 -53.33
C ALA A 62 -18.39 -1.04 -54.62
N LYS A 63 -19.21 -1.01 -55.67
CA LYS A 63 -18.88 -0.33 -56.95
C LYS A 63 -19.51 1.06 -57.13
N ASP A 64 -20.48 1.43 -56.29
CA ASP A 64 -21.24 2.70 -56.43
C ASP A 64 -20.84 3.80 -55.44
N VAL A 65 -19.68 3.69 -54.80
CA VAL A 65 -19.12 4.79 -53.99
C VAL A 65 -17.81 5.25 -54.62
N THR A 66 -17.94 6.11 -55.62
CA THR A 66 -16.87 7.02 -56.03
C THR A 66 -17.06 8.34 -55.30
N ASP A 67 -15.92 8.95 -54.93
CA ASP A 67 -15.76 10.28 -54.35
C ASP A 67 -15.80 10.38 -52.81
N VAL A 68 -14.62 10.21 -52.18
CA VAL A 68 -13.90 11.22 -51.35
C VAL A 68 -12.54 10.62 -50.97
N GLY A 69 -11.49 11.42 -51.12
CA GLY A 69 -10.09 11.04 -51.03
C GLY A 69 -9.57 10.59 -49.66
N GLU A 70 -8.63 9.64 -49.78
CA GLU A 70 -7.38 9.41 -49.03
C GLU A 70 -7.38 9.12 -47.51
N HIS A 71 -6.79 7.96 -47.22
CA HIS A 71 -6.37 7.37 -45.94
C HIS A 71 -7.45 6.71 -45.07
N SER A 72 -7.93 5.54 -45.50
CA SER A 72 -8.42 4.51 -44.57
C SER A 72 -7.45 3.33 -44.51
N GLU A 73 -6.55 3.35 -43.53
CA GLU A 73 -5.95 2.11 -43.05
C GLU A 73 -7.08 1.19 -42.55
N GLN A 74 -7.20 0.01 -43.14
CA GLN A 74 -8.15 -1.02 -42.71
C GLN A 74 -7.72 -1.58 -41.35
N TYR A 75 -8.11 -0.93 -40.25
CA TYR A 75 -8.03 -1.51 -38.92
C TYR A 75 -9.06 -2.64 -38.79
N THR A 76 -8.61 -3.89 -38.84
CA THR A 76 -9.38 -5.01 -38.30
C THR A 76 -9.52 -4.82 -36.79
N ASN A 77 -10.65 -4.27 -36.33
CA ASN A 77 -10.97 -4.01 -34.92
C ASN A 77 -11.02 -5.32 -34.09
N THR A 78 -9.85 -5.84 -33.69
CA THR A 78 -9.76 -6.90 -32.69
C THR A 78 -9.80 -6.26 -31.31
N ILE A 79 -10.92 -6.43 -30.59
CA ILE A 79 -11.08 -5.89 -29.24
C ILE A 79 -10.01 -6.51 -28.33
N LEU A 80 -9.10 -5.67 -27.81
CA LEU A 80 -8.10 -6.08 -26.84
C LEU A 80 -8.79 -6.40 -25.50
N ARG A 81 -8.65 -7.64 -25.03
CA ARG A 81 -9.27 -8.11 -23.79
C ARG A 81 -8.26 -8.14 -22.65
N HIS A 82 -8.75 -7.90 -21.44
CA HIS A 82 -7.94 -8.10 -20.24
C HIS A 82 -7.60 -9.58 -20.00
N SER A 83 -6.34 -9.85 -19.65
CA SER A 83 -5.98 -11.09 -18.94
C SER A 83 -6.61 -11.11 -17.55
N LYS A 84 -6.66 -12.28 -16.90
CA LYS A 84 -7.16 -12.41 -15.52
C LYS A 84 -6.43 -11.49 -14.54
N GLU A 85 -5.10 -11.36 -14.66
CA GLU A 85 -4.27 -10.51 -13.79
C GLU A 85 -4.49 -9.03 -14.08
N SER A 86 -4.54 -8.64 -15.37
CA SER A 86 -4.79 -7.25 -15.72
C SER A 86 -6.20 -6.78 -15.33
N ALA A 87 -7.18 -7.69 -15.39
CA ALA A 87 -8.54 -7.45 -14.90
C ALA A 87 -8.57 -7.31 -13.37
N LEU A 88 -7.82 -8.15 -12.64
CA LEU A 88 -7.67 -8.00 -11.19
C LEU A 88 -6.98 -6.70 -10.81
N ALA A 89 -5.91 -6.32 -11.52
CA ALA A 89 -5.22 -5.04 -11.31
C ALA A 89 -6.19 -3.87 -11.50
N PHE A 90 -6.95 -3.87 -12.60
CA PHE A 90 -7.98 -2.87 -12.87
C PHE A 90 -9.10 -2.87 -11.81
N PHE A 91 -9.54 -4.05 -11.37
CA PHE A 91 -10.56 -4.22 -10.33
C PHE A 91 -10.13 -3.55 -9.01
N LEU A 92 -8.90 -3.78 -8.58
CA LEU A 92 -8.35 -3.26 -7.31
C LEU A 92 -7.89 -1.81 -7.40
N GLU A 93 -7.52 -1.31 -8.59
CA GLU A 93 -7.12 0.09 -8.77
C GLU A 93 -8.32 1.04 -8.71
N ASN A 94 -9.45 0.60 -9.24
CA ASN A 94 -10.70 1.37 -9.26
C ASN A 94 -11.62 1.07 -8.06
N ASP A 95 -11.13 0.29 -7.10
CA ASP A 95 -11.84 -0.04 -5.86
C ASP A 95 -13.25 -0.61 -6.08
N PHE A 96 -13.43 -1.42 -7.12
CA PHE A 96 -14.73 -1.98 -7.45
C PHE A 96 -15.24 -2.94 -6.38
N SER A 97 -16.56 -2.92 -6.18
CA SER A 97 -17.30 -4.01 -5.54
C SER A 97 -17.61 -5.12 -6.56
N VAL A 98 -17.89 -6.33 -6.09
CA VAL A 98 -18.27 -7.45 -6.98
C VAL A 98 -19.50 -7.09 -7.83
N ALA A 99 -20.48 -6.40 -7.24
CA ALA A 99 -21.70 -5.99 -7.93
C ALA A 99 -21.42 -4.96 -9.03
N SER A 100 -20.64 -3.93 -8.73
CA SER A 100 -20.29 -2.88 -9.70
C SER A 100 -19.44 -3.43 -10.86
N TYR A 101 -18.48 -4.32 -10.58
CA TYR A 101 -17.71 -4.98 -11.62
C TYR A 101 -18.58 -5.87 -12.53
N LYS A 102 -19.49 -6.66 -11.95
CA LYS A 102 -20.44 -7.48 -12.73
C LYS A 102 -21.36 -6.63 -13.62
N ALA A 103 -21.79 -5.46 -13.13
CA ALA A 103 -22.58 -4.51 -13.91
C ALA A 103 -21.77 -3.95 -15.09
N LEU A 104 -20.52 -3.53 -14.85
CA LEU A 104 -19.59 -3.08 -15.91
C LEU A 104 -19.41 -4.16 -16.99
N VAL A 105 -19.09 -5.39 -16.59
CA VAL A 105 -18.91 -6.52 -17.52
C VAL A 105 -20.17 -6.74 -18.35
N SER A 106 -21.35 -6.72 -17.72
CA SER A 106 -22.63 -6.92 -18.40
C SER A 106 -22.92 -5.83 -19.42
N ASP A 107 -22.67 -4.56 -19.11
CA ASP A 107 -22.82 -3.44 -20.05
C ASP A 107 -21.86 -3.63 -21.25
N THR A 108 -20.59 -3.95 -21.01
CA THR A 108 -19.62 -4.14 -22.09
C THR A 108 -19.99 -5.30 -23.03
N ILE A 109 -20.52 -6.41 -22.49
CA ILE A 109 -21.03 -7.54 -23.29
C ILE A 109 -22.26 -7.11 -24.10
N SER A 110 -23.19 -6.35 -23.51
CA SER A 110 -24.40 -5.89 -24.20
C SER A 110 -24.11 -4.99 -25.40
N ARG A 111 -22.97 -4.29 -25.38
CA ARG A 111 -22.47 -3.44 -26.47
C ARG A 111 -21.57 -4.18 -27.46
N ASN A 112 -21.49 -5.51 -27.38
CA ASN A 112 -20.61 -6.36 -28.20
C ASN A 112 -19.11 -6.04 -28.04
N CYS A 113 -18.71 -5.52 -26.89
CA CYS A 113 -17.34 -5.16 -26.55
C CYS A 113 -16.87 -5.90 -25.28
N PRO A 114 -16.72 -7.24 -25.28
CA PRO A 114 -16.38 -8.01 -24.08
C PRO A 114 -14.90 -7.83 -23.68
N ILE A 115 -14.57 -6.64 -23.16
CA ILE A 115 -13.22 -6.20 -22.79
C ILE A 115 -12.76 -6.88 -21.49
N TYR A 116 -13.67 -7.02 -20.53
CA TYR A 116 -13.37 -7.53 -19.20
C TYR A 116 -13.84 -8.98 -19.03
N PRO A 117 -13.03 -9.87 -18.41
CA PRO A 117 -13.45 -11.21 -18.09
C PRO A 117 -14.51 -11.22 -16.97
N CYS A 118 -15.29 -12.31 -16.89
CA CYS A 118 -16.24 -12.48 -15.79
C CYS A 118 -15.52 -12.53 -14.43
N TYR A 119 -16.27 -12.27 -13.35
CA TYR A 119 -15.71 -12.20 -12.01
C TYR A 119 -15.03 -13.50 -11.58
N ASP A 120 -15.50 -14.67 -12.02
CA ASP A 120 -14.90 -15.96 -11.63
C ASP A 120 -13.45 -16.10 -12.12
N ILE A 121 -13.14 -15.54 -13.30
CA ILE A 121 -11.76 -15.49 -13.83
C ILE A 121 -10.91 -14.50 -13.01
N VAL A 122 -11.48 -13.37 -12.58
CA VAL A 122 -10.79 -12.43 -11.68
C VAL A 122 -10.53 -13.09 -10.32
N HIS A 123 -11.49 -13.86 -9.81
CA HIS A 123 -11.35 -14.61 -8.57
C HIS A 123 -10.23 -15.65 -8.63
N GLN A 124 -10.08 -16.36 -9.77
CA GLN A 124 -8.93 -17.26 -9.96
C GLN A 124 -7.60 -16.52 -9.82
N ALA A 125 -7.49 -15.30 -10.34
CA ALA A 125 -6.29 -14.49 -10.15
C ALA A 125 -6.10 -14.04 -8.69
N MET A 126 -7.18 -13.83 -7.93
CA MET A 126 -7.13 -13.56 -6.49
C MET A 126 -6.61 -14.77 -5.72
N ASP A 127 -7.13 -15.97 -6.02
CA ASP A 127 -6.69 -17.23 -5.40
C ASP A 127 -5.19 -17.47 -5.62
N GLU A 128 -4.67 -17.11 -6.79
CA GLU A 128 -3.24 -17.18 -7.10
C GLU A 128 -2.36 -16.23 -6.30
N CYS A 129 -2.91 -15.21 -5.65
CA CYS A 129 -2.17 -14.27 -4.79
C CYS A 129 -2.04 -14.81 -3.35
N MET A 130 -2.86 -15.79 -2.96
CA MET A 130 -3.02 -16.19 -1.57
C MET A 130 -1.85 -17.03 -1.04
N PRO A 131 -1.32 -16.70 0.15
CA PRO A 131 -0.37 -17.56 0.85
C PRO A 131 -1.10 -18.77 1.46
N LYS A 132 -0.32 -19.77 1.87
CA LYS A 132 -0.84 -20.95 2.57
C LYS A 132 -0.91 -20.72 4.07
N ASN A 133 -1.60 -21.62 4.78
CA ASN A 133 -1.61 -21.70 6.25
C ASN A 133 -2.10 -20.43 6.96
N ILE A 134 -3.07 -19.72 6.37
CA ILE A 134 -3.73 -18.58 7.02
C ILE A 134 -4.56 -19.10 8.19
N LYS A 135 -4.32 -18.53 9.38
CA LYS A 135 -5.07 -18.78 10.60
C LYS A 135 -6.11 -17.68 10.77
N VAL A 136 -7.34 -18.08 11.07
CA VAL A 136 -8.51 -17.19 11.10
C VAL A 136 -9.28 -17.43 12.39
N SER A 137 -9.69 -16.35 13.04
CA SER A 137 -10.56 -16.35 14.21
C SER A 137 -11.46 -15.10 14.21
N GLU A 138 -12.30 -14.96 15.23
CA GLU A 138 -13.17 -13.77 15.39
C GLU A 138 -12.40 -12.51 15.87
N ILE A 139 -11.16 -12.68 16.32
CA ILE A 139 -10.32 -11.60 16.87
C ILE A 139 -9.12 -11.29 15.97
N GLU A 140 -8.60 -12.27 15.23
CA GLU A 140 -7.41 -12.08 14.40
C GLU A 140 -7.42 -12.94 13.13
N VAL A 141 -6.73 -12.43 12.11
CA VAL A 141 -6.28 -13.20 10.95
C VAL A 141 -4.77 -13.04 10.84
N MET A 142 -4.07 -14.16 10.67
CA MET A 142 -2.61 -14.20 10.66
C MET A 142 -2.09 -15.20 9.64
N VAL A 143 -0.95 -14.88 9.03
CA VAL A 143 -0.18 -15.79 8.18
C VAL A 143 1.25 -15.93 8.72
N PRO A 144 1.83 -17.15 8.76
CA PRO A 144 3.24 -17.31 9.11
C PRO A 144 4.15 -16.52 8.16
N LEU A 145 5.20 -15.88 8.69
CA LEU A 145 6.13 -15.04 7.93
C LEU A 145 6.71 -15.77 6.71
N GLN A 146 7.13 -17.03 6.90
CA GLN A 146 7.67 -17.86 5.83
C GLN A 146 6.67 -18.00 4.65
N GLU A 147 5.38 -18.20 4.93
CA GLU A 147 4.38 -18.47 3.89
C GLU A 147 4.08 -17.22 3.06
N ILE A 148 3.95 -16.06 3.70
CA ILE A 148 3.76 -14.81 2.97
C ILE A 148 5.01 -14.45 2.16
N LEU A 149 6.22 -14.70 2.68
CA LEU A 149 7.46 -14.42 1.97
C LEU A 149 7.66 -15.35 0.77
N ASN A 150 7.40 -16.65 0.93
CA ASN A 150 7.42 -17.62 -0.16
C ASN A 150 6.47 -17.17 -1.27
N LYS A 151 5.22 -16.84 -0.90
CA LYS A 151 4.23 -16.40 -1.87
C LYS A 151 4.61 -15.09 -2.56
N SER A 152 5.14 -14.13 -1.79
CA SER A 152 5.61 -12.85 -2.33
C SER A 152 6.71 -13.05 -3.35
N THR A 153 7.62 -13.96 -3.06
CA THR A 153 8.79 -14.26 -3.88
C THR A 153 8.41 -14.95 -5.18
N GLU A 154 7.51 -15.95 -5.14
CA GLU A 154 6.95 -16.57 -6.35
C GLU A 154 6.41 -15.49 -7.28
N ARG A 155 5.51 -14.66 -6.76
CA ARG A 155 4.78 -13.64 -7.52
C ARG A 155 5.71 -12.56 -8.05
N LEU A 156 6.69 -12.13 -7.26
CA LEU A 156 7.68 -11.14 -7.67
C LEU A 156 8.59 -11.68 -8.79
N CYS A 157 9.14 -12.88 -8.62
CA CYS A 157 10.05 -13.47 -9.61
C CYS A 157 9.34 -13.72 -10.95
N GLU A 158 8.07 -14.16 -10.92
CA GLU A 158 7.22 -14.27 -12.11
C GLU A 158 7.03 -12.95 -12.87
N SER A 159 7.32 -11.82 -12.24
CA SER A 159 7.12 -10.50 -12.83
C SER A 159 8.43 -9.87 -13.32
N VAL A 160 9.53 -10.07 -12.58
CA VAL A 160 10.76 -9.28 -12.78
C VAL A 160 11.98 -10.14 -13.14
N ALA A 161 11.91 -11.46 -12.96
CA ALA A 161 13.06 -12.35 -13.04
C ALA A 161 12.94 -13.46 -14.11
N LEU A 162 11.86 -13.50 -14.90
CA LEU A 162 11.66 -14.53 -15.94
C LEU A 162 12.80 -14.57 -16.97
N ASN A 163 13.38 -13.41 -17.28
CA ASN A 163 14.46 -13.23 -18.24
C ASN A 163 15.86 -13.40 -17.61
N TRP A 164 15.98 -13.60 -16.30
CA TRP A 164 17.27 -13.82 -15.65
C TRP A 164 17.81 -15.22 -15.98
N SER A 165 19.14 -15.38 -15.96
CA SER A 165 19.79 -16.67 -16.22
C SER A 165 19.57 -17.64 -15.05
N GLU A 166 19.70 -18.94 -15.30
CA GLU A 166 19.52 -19.95 -14.23
C GLU A 166 20.55 -19.80 -13.11
N GLU A 167 21.81 -19.46 -13.45
CA GLU A 167 22.86 -19.19 -12.47
C GLU A 167 22.48 -18.02 -11.57
N ALA A 168 21.90 -16.96 -12.14
CA ALA A 168 21.47 -15.81 -11.37
C ALA A 168 20.26 -16.12 -10.47
N LEU A 169 19.38 -17.04 -10.85
CA LEU A 169 18.22 -17.42 -10.04
C LEU A 169 18.57 -18.28 -8.82
N TYR A 170 19.77 -18.89 -8.77
CA TYR A 170 20.17 -19.81 -7.70
C TYR A 170 20.67 -19.14 -6.41
N LYS A 171 21.01 -17.84 -6.47
CA LYS A 171 21.59 -17.07 -5.36
C LYS A 171 20.92 -15.72 -5.20
N LEU A 172 19.60 -15.73 -5.05
CA LEU A 172 18.84 -14.50 -4.82
C LEU A 172 18.71 -14.20 -3.33
N LYS A 173 18.71 -12.91 -3.00
CA LYS A 173 18.40 -12.36 -1.69
C LYS A 173 17.31 -11.30 -1.86
N LEU A 174 16.25 -11.42 -1.05
CA LEU A 174 15.16 -10.46 -0.98
C LEU A 174 15.28 -9.67 0.33
N ILE A 175 15.55 -8.37 0.20
CA ILE A 175 15.57 -7.41 1.30
C ILE A 175 14.14 -6.96 1.58
N ILE A 176 13.75 -7.05 2.84
CA ILE A 176 12.41 -6.74 3.35
C ILE A 176 12.56 -5.89 4.59
N THR A 177 11.64 -4.94 4.79
CA THR A 177 11.41 -4.36 6.10
C THR A 177 10.07 -4.82 6.66
N LEU A 178 9.96 -4.97 7.97
CA LEU A 178 8.72 -5.31 8.65
C LEU A 178 8.55 -4.57 9.96
N GLY A 179 7.35 -4.65 10.51
CA GLY A 179 7.00 -4.15 11.82
C GLY A 179 5.49 -4.14 11.98
N PHE A 180 5.00 -3.30 12.88
CA PHE A 180 3.59 -3.28 13.24
C PHE A 180 3.20 -1.91 13.76
N ASP A 181 1.90 -1.63 13.64
CA ASP A 181 1.31 -0.36 14.04
C ASP A 181 -0.15 -0.58 14.44
N SER A 182 -0.69 0.36 15.21
CA SER A 182 -2.06 0.32 15.70
C SER A 182 -2.85 1.55 15.34
N SER A 183 -4.12 1.35 15.02
CA SER A 183 -5.07 2.44 14.80
C SER A 183 -6.38 2.20 15.51
N SER A 184 -6.96 3.27 16.05
CA SER A 184 -8.25 3.27 16.74
C SER A 184 -9.37 3.83 15.87
N GLY A 185 -10.61 3.74 16.34
CA GLY A 185 -11.77 4.31 15.65
C GLY A 185 -12.30 3.46 14.49
N HIS A 186 -12.07 2.15 14.54
CA HIS A 186 -12.70 1.16 13.64
C HIS A 186 -14.09 0.79 14.14
N VAL A 187 -15.02 0.52 13.24
CA VAL A 187 -16.40 0.20 13.61
C VAL A 187 -16.47 -1.20 14.23
N ASN A 188 -16.89 -1.26 15.50
CA ASN A 188 -17.22 -2.52 16.16
C ASN A 188 -18.53 -3.06 15.56
N PRO A 189 -18.55 -4.28 15.00
CA PRO A 189 -19.76 -4.83 14.41
C PRO A 189 -20.73 -5.15 15.54
N HIS A 190 -22.03 -4.95 15.29
CA HIS A 190 -23.12 -5.31 16.21
C HIS A 190 -23.35 -6.84 16.24
N GLN A 191 -22.29 -7.60 16.47
CA GLN A 191 -22.26 -9.05 16.49
C GLN A 191 -21.51 -9.51 17.73
N LYS A 192 -22.14 -10.41 18.48
CA LYS A 192 -21.55 -11.02 19.68
C LYS A 192 -20.27 -11.77 19.32
N CYS A 193 -19.17 -11.49 20.01
CA CYS A 193 -17.96 -12.28 19.99
C CYS A 193 -18.17 -13.56 20.83
N LYS A 194 -17.78 -14.71 20.30
CA LYS A 194 -17.80 -15.97 21.06
C LYS A 194 -16.77 -15.96 22.19
N ASN A 195 -15.67 -15.22 22.00
CA ASN A 195 -14.68 -15.01 23.04
C ASN A 195 -15.14 -13.89 23.99
N SER A 196 -15.63 -14.26 25.17
CA SER A 196 -16.16 -13.32 26.16
C SER A 196 -15.15 -12.31 26.68
N GLU A 197 -13.85 -12.66 26.70
CA GLU A 197 -12.78 -11.74 27.12
C GLU A 197 -12.57 -10.60 26.12
N ASN A 198 -12.92 -10.85 24.85
CA ASN A 198 -12.78 -9.89 23.75
C ASN A 198 -14.12 -9.27 23.33
N GLU A 199 -15.19 -9.51 24.08
CA GLU A 199 -16.46 -8.85 23.86
C GLU A 199 -16.37 -7.40 24.34
N SER A 200 -16.64 -6.46 23.44
CA SER A 200 -16.64 -5.04 23.76
C SER A 200 -17.98 -4.42 23.37
N SER A 201 -18.60 -3.71 24.30
CA SER A 201 -19.77 -2.87 24.04
C SER A 201 -19.40 -1.51 23.43
N ASN A 202 -18.11 -1.19 23.31
CA ASN A 202 -17.66 0.06 22.72
C ASN A 202 -18.00 0.07 21.22
N PRO A 203 -18.67 1.11 20.68
CA PRO A 203 -18.94 1.21 19.25
C PRO A 203 -17.68 1.26 18.38
N GLN A 204 -16.51 1.54 18.99
CA GLN A 204 -15.23 1.57 18.32
C GLN A 204 -14.24 0.53 18.85
N GLN A 205 -13.43 -0.01 17.94
CA GLN A 205 -12.35 -0.94 18.22
C GLN A 205 -11.01 -0.40 17.71
N SER A 206 -9.93 -0.98 18.24
CA SER A 206 -8.58 -0.78 17.73
C SER A 206 -8.18 -1.95 16.85
N LEU A 207 -7.35 -1.67 15.85
CA LEU A 207 -6.67 -2.68 15.06
C LEU A 207 -5.19 -2.61 15.35
N PHE A 208 -4.62 -3.75 15.67
CA PHE A 208 -3.18 -3.97 15.73
C PHE A 208 -2.77 -4.77 14.50
N VAL A 209 -1.90 -4.19 13.67
CA VAL A 209 -1.57 -4.73 12.35
C VAL A 209 -0.07 -4.88 12.20
N SER A 210 0.34 -6.07 11.80
CA SER A 210 1.73 -6.37 11.42
C SER A 210 1.83 -6.48 9.91
N SER A 211 2.86 -5.86 9.35
CA SER A 211 3.05 -5.74 7.90
C SER A 211 4.52 -5.87 7.51
N LEU A 212 4.76 -6.19 6.25
CA LEU A 212 6.10 -6.18 5.65
C LEU A 212 6.10 -5.48 4.29
N ILE A 213 7.23 -4.91 3.90
CA ILE A 213 7.44 -4.22 2.63
C ILE A 213 8.58 -4.89 1.87
N LEU A 214 8.35 -5.23 0.62
CA LEU A 214 9.39 -5.75 -0.28
C LEU A 214 10.25 -4.59 -0.77
N ILE A 215 11.56 -4.61 -0.53
CA ILE A 215 12.46 -3.50 -0.87
C ILE A 215 13.26 -3.81 -2.13
N GLN A 216 14.04 -4.89 -2.13
CA GLN A 216 14.94 -5.21 -3.24
C GLN A 216 15.11 -6.71 -3.38
N LEU A 217 14.95 -7.23 -4.59
CA LEU A 217 15.36 -8.58 -4.96
C LEU A 217 16.68 -8.46 -5.72
N ARG A 218 17.76 -9.09 -5.25
CA ARG A 218 19.05 -9.04 -5.93
C ARG A 218 19.72 -10.40 -5.95
N ASN A 219 20.56 -10.63 -6.96
CA ASN A 219 21.53 -11.71 -6.89
C ASN A 219 22.69 -11.33 -5.95
N VAL A 220 23.26 -12.31 -5.25
CA VAL A 220 24.35 -12.11 -4.30
C VAL A 220 25.72 -11.94 -4.98
N ASP A 221 25.91 -12.55 -6.16
CA ASP A 221 27.18 -12.53 -6.90
C ASP A 221 27.18 -11.50 -8.05
N PHE A 222 26.01 -11.18 -8.61
CA PHE A 222 25.84 -10.33 -9.80
C PHE A 222 25.01 -9.08 -9.48
N ASP A 223 25.66 -7.97 -9.11
CA ASP A 223 24.98 -6.72 -8.72
C ASP A 223 24.02 -6.16 -9.79
N LYS A 224 24.32 -6.40 -11.08
CA LYS A 224 23.45 -5.96 -12.19
C LYS A 224 22.12 -6.73 -12.26
N VAL A 225 22.02 -7.88 -11.61
CA VAL A 225 20.78 -8.67 -11.56
C VAL A 225 20.02 -8.31 -10.31
N SER A 226 19.23 -7.25 -10.40
CA SER A 226 18.39 -6.81 -9.30
C SER A 226 17.10 -6.14 -9.76
N TRP A 227 16.11 -6.19 -8.88
CA TRP A 227 14.90 -5.40 -8.90
C TRP A 227 14.86 -4.58 -7.62
N LEU A 228 14.69 -3.28 -7.76
CA LEU A 228 14.48 -2.36 -6.64
C LEU A 228 13.03 -1.89 -6.69
N ASN A 229 12.34 -1.92 -5.56
CA ASN A 229 10.97 -1.45 -5.48
C ASN A 229 10.90 0.03 -5.91
N PRO A 230 10.17 0.38 -6.98
CA PRO A 230 10.07 1.76 -7.44
C PRO A 230 9.28 2.65 -6.46
N THR A 231 8.38 2.05 -5.67
CA THR A 231 7.49 2.74 -4.72
C THR A 231 7.47 2.02 -3.36
N PRO A 232 8.59 2.01 -2.61
CA PRO A 232 8.71 1.26 -1.35
C PRO A 232 7.71 1.73 -0.28
N GLN A 233 7.39 3.03 -0.27
CA GLN A 233 6.44 3.62 0.66
C GLN A 233 4.99 3.65 0.15
N SER A 234 4.66 2.82 -0.84
CA SER A 234 3.29 2.63 -1.29
C SER A 234 2.61 1.51 -0.52
N VAL A 235 1.33 1.71 -0.19
CA VAL A 235 0.45 0.63 0.31
C VAL A 235 0.49 -0.62 -0.59
N ARG A 236 0.80 -0.46 -1.88
CA ARG A 236 0.78 -1.53 -2.90
C ARG A 236 1.89 -2.57 -2.78
N PHE A 237 2.88 -2.35 -1.92
CA PHE A 237 3.93 -3.34 -1.62
C PHE A 237 4.05 -3.65 -0.12
N CYS A 238 3.13 -3.14 0.69
CA CYS A 238 3.08 -3.36 2.15
C CYS A 238 2.12 -4.51 2.47
N ARG A 239 2.65 -5.73 2.45
CA ARG A 239 1.94 -7.01 2.61
C ARG A 239 1.50 -7.20 4.08
N PRO A 240 0.24 -7.62 4.33
CA PRO A 240 -0.22 -7.91 5.69
C PRO A 240 0.37 -9.23 6.20
N LEU A 241 0.78 -9.25 7.47
CA LEU A 241 1.15 -10.46 8.23
C LEU A 241 0.04 -10.85 9.21
N GLN A 242 -0.49 -9.87 9.93
CA GLN A 242 -1.53 -10.08 10.92
C GLN A 242 -2.44 -8.86 10.99
N ILE A 243 -3.74 -9.08 11.15
CA ILE A 243 -4.72 -8.06 11.51
C ILE A 243 -5.47 -8.59 12.73
N ALA A 244 -5.30 -7.92 13.87
CA ALA A 244 -5.95 -8.27 15.14
C ALA A 244 -6.83 -7.13 15.65
N LEU A 245 -8.01 -7.46 16.15
CA LEU A 245 -8.92 -6.55 16.88
C LEU A 245 -8.43 -6.39 18.32
N GLU A 246 -7.25 -5.82 18.47
CA GLU A 246 -6.54 -5.67 19.73
C GLU A 246 -6.09 -4.22 19.89
N LYS A 247 -6.00 -3.77 21.15
CA LYS A 247 -5.46 -2.45 21.47
C LYS A 247 -3.97 -2.57 21.69
N GLU A 248 -3.20 -1.62 21.16
CA GLU A 248 -1.77 -1.58 21.44
C GLU A 248 -1.47 -1.20 22.90
N ASP A 249 -0.93 -2.18 23.62
CA ASP A 249 -0.31 -2.04 24.93
C ASP A 249 1.08 -2.69 24.97
N GLU A 250 1.72 -2.66 26.14
CA GLU A 250 3.07 -3.20 26.31
C GLU A 250 3.12 -4.72 26.07
N GLU A 251 2.09 -5.46 26.48
CA GLU A 251 2.03 -6.92 26.35
C GLU A 251 1.86 -7.33 24.90
N ALA A 252 0.88 -6.75 24.19
CA ALA A 252 0.63 -6.99 22.77
C ALA A 252 1.87 -6.67 21.93
N THR A 253 2.51 -5.52 22.19
CA THR A 253 3.74 -5.07 21.51
C THR A 253 4.88 -6.08 21.68
N LEU A 254 5.15 -6.51 22.92
CA LEU A 254 6.24 -7.45 23.20
C LEU A 254 5.94 -8.85 22.66
N LYS A 255 4.70 -9.33 22.83
CA LYS A 255 4.24 -10.62 22.30
C LYS A 255 4.47 -10.68 20.79
N GLU A 256 4.06 -9.64 20.07
CA GLU A 256 4.23 -9.59 18.62
C GLU A 256 5.70 -9.48 18.21
N HIS A 257 6.47 -8.60 18.86
CA HIS A 257 7.90 -8.48 18.61
C HIS A 257 8.64 -9.82 18.78
N PHE A 258 8.38 -10.55 19.88
CA PHE A 258 9.02 -11.84 20.12
C PHE A 258 8.54 -12.92 19.15
N ARG A 259 7.27 -12.90 18.74
CA ARG A 259 6.76 -13.81 17.70
C ARG A 259 7.50 -13.59 16.39
N LEU A 260 7.56 -12.36 15.91
CA LEU A 260 8.22 -12.02 14.66
C LEU A 260 9.72 -12.34 14.72
N LYS A 261 10.39 -12.01 15.83
CA LYS A 261 11.80 -12.35 16.04
C LYS A 261 12.06 -13.85 15.94
N LYS A 262 11.22 -14.66 16.59
CA LYS A 262 11.31 -16.13 16.52
C LYS A 262 11.09 -16.64 15.09
N GLU A 263 10.11 -16.07 14.36
CA GLU A 263 9.86 -16.46 12.97
C GLU A 263 11.02 -16.06 12.04
N ILE A 264 11.63 -14.88 12.25
CA ILE A 264 12.81 -14.42 11.51
C ILE A 264 14.00 -15.38 11.73
N GLU A 265 14.27 -15.76 12.97
CA GLU A 265 15.34 -16.70 13.33
C GLU A 265 15.15 -18.10 12.70
N GLN A 266 13.91 -18.45 12.37
CA GLN A 266 13.53 -19.75 11.80
C GLN A 266 13.35 -19.72 10.27
N LEU A 267 13.58 -18.57 9.61
CA LEU A 267 13.38 -18.44 8.17
C LEU A 267 14.33 -19.36 7.38
N LEU A 268 13.75 -20.07 6.42
CA LEU A 268 14.47 -20.94 5.51
C LEU A 268 14.52 -20.34 4.10
N PRO A 269 15.62 -20.54 3.36
CA PRO A 269 15.67 -20.22 1.95
C PRO A 269 14.57 -20.96 1.18
N TYR A 270 13.90 -20.25 0.28
CA TYR A 270 12.80 -20.81 -0.48
C TYR A 270 13.23 -21.22 -1.88
N ARG A 271 12.86 -22.44 -2.29
CA ARG A 271 13.11 -22.98 -3.63
C ARG A 271 11.80 -23.31 -4.31
N PHE A 272 11.64 -22.85 -5.55
CA PHE A 272 10.43 -23.08 -6.34
C PHE A 272 10.74 -23.10 -7.84
N LYS A 273 9.79 -23.62 -8.61
CA LYS A 273 9.84 -23.67 -10.07
C LYS A 273 8.96 -22.56 -10.64
N MET A 274 9.53 -21.75 -11.51
CA MET A 274 8.85 -20.65 -12.21
C MET A 274 8.02 -21.18 -13.39
N SER A 275 7.14 -20.36 -13.94
CA SER A 275 6.25 -20.67 -15.07
C SER A 275 7.00 -21.03 -16.35
N ASN A 276 8.20 -20.47 -16.56
CA ASN A 276 9.09 -20.81 -17.68
C ASN A 276 9.90 -22.10 -17.46
N GLY A 277 9.70 -22.79 -16.34
CA GLY A 277 10.37 -24.04 -16.00
C GLY A 277 11.70 -23.90 -15.25
N LYS A 278 12.25 -22.68 -15.11
CA LYS A 278 13.49 -22.44 -14.36
C LYS A 278 13.27 -22.61 -12.85
N SER A 279 14.32 -22.99 -12.14
CA SER A 279 14.30 -23.07 -10.67
C SER A 279 14.93 -21.82 -10.06
N ALA A 280 14.29 -21.26 -9.04
CA ALA A 280 14.81 -20.13 -8.29
C ALA A 280 15.02 -20.50 -6.82
N ARG A 281 16.05 -19.90 -6.20
CA ARG A 281 16.33 -20.02 -4.76
C ARG A 281 16.53 -18.63 -4.18
N VAL A 282 15.70 -18.29 -3.19
CA VAL A 282 15.71 -16.97 -2.56
C VAL A 282 15.96 -17.09 -1.06
N GLN A 283 16.87 -16.27 -0.56
CA GLN A 283 17.10 -16.03 0.86
C GLN A 283 16.48 -14.70 1.27
N TYR A 284 16.16 -14.54 2.54
CA TYR A 284 15.51 -13.33 3.07
C TYR A 284 16.48 -12.55 3.95
N ASP A 285 16.45 -11.23 3.82
CA ASP A 285 17.21 -10.29 4.65
C ASP A 285 16.22 -9.28 5.23
N ILE A 286 16.01 -9.35 6.55
CA ILE A 286 14.88 -8.71 7.24
C ILE A 286 15.37 -7.57 8.12
N TYR A 287 14.72 -6.41 7.99
CA TYR A 287 14.98 -5.23 8.81
C TYR A 287 13.72 -4.86 9.59
N GLU A 288 13.85 -4.59 10.89
CA GLU A 288 12.72 -4.31 11.79
C GLU A 288 12.52 -2.79 11.97
N THR A 289 12.15 -2.08 10.89
CA THR A 289 12.13 -0.59 10.92
C THR A 289 10.74 0.04 10.91
N LEU A 290 9.67 -0.74 10.68
CA LEU A 290 8.30 -0.23 10.62
C LEU A 290 7.69 -0.13 12.02
N LEU A 291 8.36 0.61 12.91
CA LEU A 291 7.99 0.78 14.31
C LEU A 291 7.87 2.27 14.63
N ASP A 292 6.79 2.62 15.32
CA ASP A 292 6.62 3.97 15.83
C ASP A 292 7.46 4.19 17.12
N GLY A 293 7.48 5.43 17.60
CA GLY A 293 8.25 5.77 18.81
C GLY A 293 7.74 5.08 20.07
N LYS A 294 6.43 4.80 20.16
CA LYS A 294 5.82 4.16 21.33
C LYS A 294 6.20 2.69 21.41
N CYS A 295 6.02 1.93 20.33
CA CYS A 295 6.42 0.55 20.20
C CYS A 295 7.92 0.39 20.42
N LEU A 296 8.73 1.27 19.82
CA LEU A 296 10.18 1.24 19.99
C LEU A 296 10.58 1.37 21.46
N ASN A 297 9.99 2.33 22.19
CA ASN A 297 10.29 2.50 23.61
C ASN A 297 9.97 1.24 24.43
N THR A 298 8.84 0.58 24.16
CA THR A 298 8.47 -0.68 24.80
C THR A 298 9.51 -1.78 24.51
N ILE A 299 9.89 -1.95 23.24
CA ILE A 299 10.84 -2.99 22.80
C ILE A 299 12.22 -2.81 23.44
N VAL A 300 12.73 -1.57 23.49
CA VAL A 300 14.04 -1.28 24.10
C VAL A 300 13.97 -1.12 25.62
N LYS A 301 12.81 -1.39 26.24
CA LYS A 301 12.56 -1.23 27.68
C LYS A 301 12.86 0.19 28.18
N ASN A 302 12.65 1.18 27.31
CA ASN A 302 12.77 2.58 27.64
C ASN A 302 11.49 3.07 28.33
N LYS A 303 11.51 3.09 29.66
CA LYS A 303 10.37 3.44 30.51
C LYS A 303 9.89 4.89 30.36
N ALA A 304 10.67 5.77 29.75
CA ALA A 304 10.32 7.19 29.63
C ALA A 304 10.40 7.65 28.19
N SER A 305 9.27 8.09 27.64
CA SER A 305 9.17 8.67 26.29
C SER A 305 9.96 9.98 26.13
N SER A 306 10.41 10.59 27.24
CA SER A 306 11.32 11.74 27.29
C SER A 306 12.81 11.38 27.16
N ARG A 307 13.13 10.08 27.05
CA ARG A 307 14.48 9.59 26.76
C ARG A 307 14.59 9.19 25.29
N CYS A 308 15.78 9.36 24.72
CA CYS A 308 16.06 8.82 23.40
C CYS A 308 16.07 7.28 23.45
N PRO A 309 15.34 6.58 22.56
CA PRO A 309 15.36 5.11 22.52
C PRO A 309 16.70 4.52 22.07
N ILE A 310 17.60 5.33 21.48
CA ILE A 310 18.89 4.86 20.95
C ILE A 310 20.01 4.95 21.99
N CYS A 311 20.20 6.12 22.63
CA CYS A 311 21.24 6.33 23.64
C CYS A 311 20.74 6.32 25.09
N LEU A 312 19.43 6.22 25.31
CA LEU A 312 18.75 6.18 26.62
C LEU A 312 18.95 7.44 27.50
N ARG A 313 19.55 8.50 26.95
CA ARG A 313 19.69 9.80 27.62
C ARG A 313 18.38 10.57 27.64
N THR A 314 18.17 11.32 28.72
CA THR A 314 16.96 12.14 28.93
C THR A 314 17.06 13.48 28.20
N ALA A 315 15.91 14.08 27.88
CA ALA A 315 15.86 15.41 27.29
C ALA A 315 16.56 16.52 28.10
N HIS A 316 16.76 16.33 29.41
CA HIS A 316 17.53 17.24 30.26
C HIS A 316 19.04 17.16 30.04
N GLN A 317 19.53 16.01 29.58
CA GLN A 317 20.95 15.78 29.32
C GLN A 317 21.34 16.22 27.91
N PHE A 318 20.38 16.39 27.01
CA PHE A 318 20.65 16.75 25.61
C PHE A 318 21.30 18.14 25.45
N SER A 319 21.27 19.03 26.45
CA SER A 319 21.97 20.32 26.37
C SER A 319 23.46 20.22 26.70
N ASN A 320 23.94 19.09 27.22
CA ASN A 320 25.34 18.90 27.56
C ASN A 320 26.15 18.54 26.30
N LEU A 321 26.72 19.56 25.65
CA LEU A 321 27.47 19.39 24.40
C LEU A 321 28.74 18.53 24.55
N ALA A 322 29.25 18.36 25.78
CA ALA A 322 30.40 17.49 26.06
C ALA A 322 30.05 16.00 26.07
N ASP A 323 28.76 15.63 26.12
CA ASP A 323 28.34 14.23 26.12
C ASP A 323 28.46 13.63 24.72
N ASN A 324 29.06 12.44 24.64
CA ASN A 324 29.24 11.72 23.38
C ASN A 324 27.98 10.99 22.88
N PHE A 325 26.86 11.04 23.62
CA PHE A 325 25.57 10.38 23.32
C PHE A 325 25.75 9.03 22.59
N THR A 326 26.53 8.11 23.14
CA THR A 326 26.85 6.86 22.44
C THR A 326 25.58 6.04 22.19
N ALA A 327 25.38 5.60 20.95
CA ALA A 327 24.26 4.75 20.58
C ALA A 327 24.43 3.33 21.16
N SER A 328 23.33 2.71 21.57
CA SER A 328 23.30 1.26 21.77
C SER A 328 23.24 0.57 20.41
N GLU A 329 24.26 -0.23 20.06
CA GLU A 329 24.32 -0.95 18.78
C GLU A 329 23.07 -1.81 18.54
N ALA A 330 22.58 -2.47 19.59
CA ALA A 330 21.36 -3.29 19.53
C ALA A 330 20.08 -2.49 19.19
N ASN A 331 20.09 -1.18 19.39
CA ASN A 331 18.93 -0.32 19.17
C ASN A 331 18.96 0.37 17.79
N LEU A 332 20.12 0.43 17.12
CA LEU A 332 20.27 1.09 15.82
C LEU A 332 19.47 0.40 14.70
N LYS A 333 19.21 -0.89 14.82
CA LYS A 333 18.47 -1.69 13.82
C LYS A 333 16.99 -1.31 13.65
N TYR A 334 16.40 -0.57 14.60
CA TYR A 334 14.97 -0.25 14.59
C TYR A 334 14.59 0.97 13.74
N GLY A 335 15.49 1.42 12.87
CA GLY A 335 15.23 2.50 11.93
C GLY A 335 14.99 3.86 12.59
N LEU A 336 14.70 4.87 11.76
CA LEU A 336 14.54 6.25 12.22
C LEU A 336 13.09 6.56 12.66
N GLY A 337 12.08 5.96 12.02
CA GLY A 337 10.68 6.38 12.11
C GLY A 337 10.50 7.74 11.43
N LEU A 338 10.70 7.75 10.11
CA LEU A 338 10.92 8.98 9.33
C LEU A 338 9.67 9.84 9.20
N LEU A 339 8.49 9.21 9.09
CA LEU A 339 7.21 9.93 9.05
C LEU A 339 6.95 10.62 10.40
N HIS A 340 7.12 9.89 11.50
CA HIS A 340 6.99 10.47 12.83
C HIS A 340 8.08 11.49 13.12
N CYS A 341 9.28 11.33 12.54
CA CYS A 341 10.35 12.31 12.66
C CYS A 341 9.97 13.67 12.09
N GLU A 342 9.44 13.70 10.86
CA GLU A 342 8.96 14.92 10.21
C GLU A 342 7.86 15.61 11.03
N ILE A 343 6.88 14.84 11.52
CA ILE A 343 5.80 15.38 12.37
C ILE A 343 6.36 15.93 13.69
N LYS A 344 7.26 15.21 14.36
CA LYS A 344 7.81 15.62 15.67
C LYS A 344 8.73 16.82 15.57
N VAL A 345 9.48 16.98 14.47
CA VAL A 345 10.27 18.20 14.22
C VAL A 345 9.34 19.39 14.00
N PHE A 346 8.27 19.21 13.24
CA PHE A 346 7.25 20.25 13.05
C PHE A 346 6.60 20.67 14.39
N GLU A 347 6.17 19.70 15.20
CA GLU A 347 5.62 19.96 16.54
C GLU A 347 6.64 20.64 17.47
N HIS A 348 7.93 20.28 17.34
CA HIS A 348 9.01 20.90 18.11
C HIS A 348 9.16 22.39 17.77
N PHE A 349 9.08 22.77 16.49
CA PHE A 349 9.10 24.17 16.08
C PHE A 349 7.89 24.97 16.56
N LEU A 350 6.69 24.39 16.49
CA LEU A 350 5.50 25.00 17.12
C LEU A 350 5.77 25.24 18.61
N GLY A 351 6.32 24.23 19.30
CA GLY A 351 6.65 24.28 20.71
C GLY A 351 7.66 25.37 21.07
N LEU A 352 8.66 25.62 20.22
CA LEU A 352 9.60 26.74 20.34
C LEU A 352 8.89 28.07 20.17
N GLY A 353 8.16 28.25 19.07
CA GLY A 353 7.46 29.50 18.76
C GLY A 353 6.50 29.90 19.88
N TYR A 354 5.70 28.96 20.41
CA TYR A 354 4.76 29.23 21.50
C TYR A 354 5.43 29.63 22.83
N ARG A 355 6.70 29.29 23.02
CA ARG A 355 7.46 29.54 24.27
C ARG A 355 8.50 30.65 24.14
N GLN A 356 8.60 31.28 22.97
CA GLN A 356 9.66 32.23 22.66
C GLN A 356 9.71 33.42 23.64
N ASP A 357 8.55 33.91 24.08
CA ASP A 357 8.46 35.03 25.03
C ASP A 357 8.80 34.61 26.46
N LEU A 358 8.42 33.38 26.84
CA LEU A 358 8.63 32.83 28.18
C LEU A 358 10.06 32.33 28.41
N LYS A 359 10.74 31.89 27.35
CA LYS A 359 12.08 31.25 27.38
C LYS A 359 12.19 30.18 28.46
N SER A 360 11.14 29.37 28.61
CA SER A 360 11.09 28.22 29.52
C SER A 360 10.32 27.08 28.85
N TRP A 361 10.86 25.86 28.91
CA TRP A 361 10.17 24.70 28.37
C TRP A 361 9.01 24.23 29.27
N ASP A 362 9.20 24.28 30.58
CA ASP A 362 8.19 23.94 31.58
C ASP A 362 7.27 25.13 31.82
N VAL A 363 6.09 25.11 31.19
CA VAL A 363 5.06 26.14 31.37
C VAL A 363 4.13 25.72 32.50
N ARG A 364 4.18 26.44 33.62
CA ARG A 364 3.31 26.25 34.79
C ARG A 364 2.46 27.49 35.01
N GLN A 365 1.41 27.38 35.83
CA GLN A 365 0.66 28.56 36.25
C GLN A 365 1.59 29.52 37.03
N PRO A 366 1.52 30.85 36.80
CA PRO A 366 0.53 31.59 35.99
C PRO A 366 0.90 31.77 34.50
N ALA A 367 2.14 31.46 34.08
CA ALA A 367 2.65 31.67 32.71
C ALA A 367 1.90 30.88 31.62
N LYS A 368 0.99 29.97 32.00
CA LYS A 368 0.15 29.22 31.07
C LYS A 368 -0.80 30.14 30.27
N VAL A 369 -1.26 31.23 30.87
CA VAL A 369 -2.16 32.18 30.20
C VAL A 369 -1.46 32.84 29.02
N ASP A 370 -0.23 33.32 29.23
CA ASP A 370 0.58 33.96 28.17
C ASP A 370 0.95 32.96 27.06
N PHE A 371 1.25 31.72 27.44
CA PHE A 371 1.51 30.64 26.49
C PHE A 371 0.30 30.36 25.58
N GLU A 372 -0.90 30.21 26.16
CA GLU A 372 -2.12 29.92 25.41
C GLU A 372 -2.51 31.10 24.48
N GLU A 373 -2.28 32.34 24.92
CA GLU A 373 -2.53 33.51 24.08
C GLU A 373 -1.55 33.58 22.89
N ARG A 374 -0.25 33.41 23.14
CA ARG A 374 0.75 33.34 22.07
C ARG A 374 0.46 32.19 21.09
N GLN A 375 0.07 31.02 21.59
CA GLN A 375 -0.32 29.88 20.77
C GLN A 375 -1.45 30.25 19.80
N ARG A 376 -2.52 30.92 20.26
CA ARG A 376 -3.64 31.36 19.39
C ARG A 376 -3.19 32.36 18.33
N ILE A 377 -2.36 33.33 18.69
CA ILE A 377 -1.83 34.35 17.77
C ILE A 377 -1.02 33.68 16.65
N LEU A 378 -0.10 32.78 17.01
CA LEU A 378 0.76 32.10 16.04
C LEU A 378 -0.03 31.10 15.18
N GLN A 379 -1.00 30.38 15.73
CA GLN A 379 -1.91 29.53 14.97
C GLN A 379 -2.68 30.32 13.89
N LYS A 380 -3.23 31.50 14.25
CA LYS A 380 -3.90 32.39 13.31
C LYS A 380 -2.94 32.85 12.20
N ARG A 381 -1.73 33.26 12.57
CA ARG A 381 -0.73 33.74 11.61
C ARG A 381 -0.27 32.63 10.64
N ILE A 382 -0.07 31.41 11.13
CA ILE A 382 0.24 30.25 10.30
C ILE A 382 -0.90 29.98 9.32
N TYR A 383 -2.15 30.04 9.77
CA TYR A 383 -3.30 29.89 8.89
C TYR A 383 -3.36 31.00 7.83
N GLU A 384 -3.09 32.25 8.19
CA GLU A 384 -3.08 33.37 7.25
C GLU A 384 -1.99 33.26 6.18
N LYS A 385 -0.76 32.89 6.58
CA LYS A 385 0.41 32.80 5.68
C LYS A 385 0.47 31.50 4.88
N LEU A 386 0.28 30.36 5.52
CA LEU A 386 0.49 29.02 4.94
C LEU A 386 -0.81 28.30 4.55
N LYS A 387 -1.97 28.83 4.96
CA LYS A 387 -3.31 28.26 4.73
C LYS A 387 -3.45 26.83 5.29
N VAL A 388 -2.84 26.59 6.45
CA VAL A 388 -2.93 25.32 7.19
C VAL A 388 -3.38 25.56 8.62
N ARG A 389 -4.14 24.60 9.16
CA ARG A 389 -4.55 24.59 10.57
C ARG A 389 -3.62 23.67 11.34
N VAL A 390 -3.09 24.16 12.45
CA VAL A 390 -2.09 23.45 13.26
C VAL A 390 -2.57 23.33 14.70
N ASP A 391 -2.18 22.23 15.34
CA ASP A 391 -2.35 22.02 16.78
C ASP A 391 -3.80 22.14 17.29
N GLN A 392 -4.74 21.63 16.50
CA GLN A 392 -6.16 21.49 16.88
C GLN A 392 -6.47 20.02 17.19
N VAL A 393 -7.08 19.75 18.34
CA VAL A 393 -7.53 18.41 18.71
C VAL A 393 -8.85 18.11 17.97
N LEU A 394 -8.88 17.01 17.22
CA LEU A 394 -10.07 16.47 16.57
C LEU A 394 -10.59 15.31 17.42
N GLN A 395 -11.81 15.42 17.95
CA GLN A 395 -12.42 14.34 18.72
C GLN A 395 -12.44 13.04 17.90
N GLY A 396 -11.83 11.98 18.46
CA GLY A 396 -11.77 10.65 17.82
C GLY A 396 -10.78 10.51 16.65
N HIS A 397 -10.04 11.56 16.27
CA HIS A 397 -9.17 11.56 15.08
C HIS A 397 -7.73 12.07 15.33
N GLY A 398 -7.37 12.38 16.58
CA GLY A 398 -6.02 12.85 16.95
C GLY A 398 -5.89 14.37 16.86
N THR A 399 -4.73 14.86 16.43
CA THR A 399 -4.47 16.30 16.23
C THR A 399 -4.42 16.64 14.74
N THR A 400 -4.55 17.92 14.38
CA THR A 400 -4.34 18.37 12.99
C THR A 400 -2.88 18.30 12.54
N ASN A 401 -1.93 17.94 13.42
CA ASN A 401 -0.50 17.83 13.12
C ASN A 401 -0.22 16.52 12.36
N THR A 402 -0.70 16.45 11.13
CA THR A 402 -0.49 15.31 10.24
C THR A 402 0.77 15.49 9.41
N GLY A 403 1.28 14.40 8.83
CA GLY A 403 2.43 14.46 7.90
C GLY A 403 2.19 15.43 6.73
N ASN A 404 0.95 15.58 6.25
CA ASN A 404 0.63 16.53 5.19
C ASN A 404 0.77 18.00 5.62
N VAL A 405 0.41 18.31 6.88
CA VAL A 405 0.57 19.66 7.42
C VAL A 405 2.06 19.97 7.62
N ALA A 406 2.82 19.04 8.20
CA ALA A 406 4.27 19.20 8.35
C ALA A 406 4.98 19.43 7.01
N ARG A 407 4.68 18.61 6.00
CA ARG A 407 5.24 18.75 4.63
C ARG A 407 4.95 20.11 4.01
N ARG A 408 3.72 20.59 4.14
CA ARG A 408 3.33 21.91 3.60
C ARG A 408 4.07 23.06 4.27
N CYS A 409 4.33 22.96 5.57
CA CYS A 409 5.16 23.94 6.28
C CYS A 409 6.63 23.88 5.82
N PHE A 410 7.21 22.69 5.66
CA PHE A 410 8.60 22.51 5.21
C PHE A 410 8.84 22.77 3.72
N GLN A 411 7.79 22.88 2.90
CA GLN A 411 7.90 23.39 1.52
C GLN A 411 8.25 24.89 1.47
N SER A 412 8.02 25.63 2.56
CA SER A 412 8.36 27.05 2.66
C SER A 412 8.92 27.34 4.05
N PRO A 413 10.13 26.81 4.37
CA PRO A 413 10.67 26.82 5.72
C PRO A 413 10.88 28.25 6.25
N GLU A 414 11.26 29.19 5.38
CA GLU A 414 11.39 30.61 5.72
C GLU A 414 10.06 31.23 6.15
N LEU A 415 8.99 31.01 5.38
CA LEU A 415 7.66 31.51 5.73
C LEU A 415 7.16 30.91 7.03
N PHE A 416 7.45 29.63 7.27
CA PHE A 416 7.09 28.94 8.49
C PHE A 416 7.85 29.49 9.72
N ALA A 417 9.17 29.64 9.62
CA ALA A 417 9.99 30.23 10.68
C ALA A 417 9.55 31.66 11.02
N ASN A 418 9.31 32.49 10.00
CA ASN A 418 8.81 33.85 10.16
C ASN A 418 7.38 33.91 10.71
N ALA A 419 6.55 32.89 10.46
CA ALA A 419 5.23 32.79 11.07
C ALA A 419 5.34 32.49 12.57
N LEU A 420 6.32 31.68 12.97
CA LEU A 420 6.56 31.28 14.36
C LEU A 420 7.45 32.24 15.17
N GLU A 421 8.09 33.20 14.51
CA GLU A 421 9.08 34.12 15.12
C GLU A 421 10.28 33.37 15.71
N ILE A 422 10.81 32.39 14.96
CA ILE A 422 12.00 31.60 15.31
C ILE A 422 13.10 31.74 14.24
N ASP A 423 14.31 31.25 14.54
CA ASP A 423 15.48 31.36 13.64
C ASP A 423 15.21 30.66 12.31
N VAL A 424 15.30 31.45 11.23
CA VAL A 424 15.03 30.98 9.87
C VAL A 424 16.01 29.90 9.45
N GLN A 425 17.30 30.09 9.77
CA GLN A 425 18.35 29.16 9.34
C GLN A 425 18.19 27.79 10.01
N LEU A 426 17.88 27.74 11.31
CA LEU A 426 17.62 26.48 12.01
C LEU A 426 16.47 25.68 11.37
N VAL A 427 15.39 26.35 10.97
CA VAL A 427 14.25 25.70 10.31
C VAL A 427 14.65 25.18 8.92
N ILE A 428 15.43 25.94 8.16
CA ILE A 428 15.99 25.52 6.86
C ILE A 428 16.88 24.28 7.05
N ASP A 429 17.82 24.32 8.00
CA ASP A 429 18.80 23.24 8.21
C ASP A 429 18.12 21.93 8.60
N LEU A 430 17.19 21.96 9.56
CA LEU A 430 16.42 20.77 9.94
C LEU A 430 15.52 20.26 8.81
N SER A 431 14.91 21.15 8.02
CA SER A 431 14.14 20.76 6.83
C SER A 431 15.03 20.07 5.80
N LYS A 432 16.24 20.58 5.57
CA LYS A 432 17.25 19.96 4.69
C LYS A 432 17.71 18.60 5.20
N ILE A 433 17.93 18.43 6.50
CA ILE A 433 18.31 17.14 7.10
C ILE A 433 17.20 16.10 6.91
N ILE A 434 15.94 16.46 7.16
CA ILE A 434 14.79 15.59 6.90
C ILE A 434 14.73 15.23 5.40
N LEU A 435 14.92 16.20 4.52
CA LEU A 435 14.94 15.98 3.07
C LEU A 435 16.05 15.01 2.65
N CYS A 436 17.25 15.12 3.23
CA CYS A 436 18.33 14.16 3.00
C CYS A 436 17.87 12.74 3.33
N PHE A 437 17.33 12.48 4.53
CA PHE A 437 16.90 11.14 4.91
C PHE A 437 15.67 10.62 4.13
N LYS A 438 14.83 11.52 3.60
CA LYS A 438 13.68 11.19 2.75
C LYS A 438 14.04 10.95 1.29
N CYS A 439 15.24 11.35 0.85
CA CYS A 439 15.66 11.07 -0.50
C CYS A 439 15.98 9.58 -0.68
N LYS A 440 15.84 9.10 -1.92
CA LYS A 440 16.16 7.71 -2.29
C LYS A 440 17.58 7.59 -2.86
N GLU A 441 18.37 8.65 -2.76
CA GLU A 441 19.75 8.69 -3.24
C GLU A 441 20.71 8.24 -2.14
N GLU A 442 21.87 7.74 -2.56
CA GLU A 442 22.95 7.41 -1.63
C GLU A 442 23.58 8.70 -1.09
N LEU A 443 23.79 8.76 0.22
CA LEU A 443 24.27 9.96 0.91
C LEU A 443 25.72 9.83 1.36
N GLU A 444 26.45 10.94 1.32
CA GLU A 444 27.74 11.13 2.01
C GLU A 444 27.51 11.32 3.51
N LEU A 445 27.27 10.20 4.21
CA LEU A 445 26.84 10.20 5.63
C LEU A 445 27.80 10.94 6.57
N ASN A 446 29.12 10.89 6.32
CA ASN A 446 30.10 11.61 7.13
C ASN A 446 29.97 13.14 6.99
N LYS A 447 29.58 13.63 5.81
CA LYS A 447 29.32 15.04 5.58
C LYS A 447 28.00 15.45 6.22
N LEU A 448 26.95 14.64 6.05
CA LEU A 448 25.65 14.87 6.67
C LEU A 448 25.74 14.86 8.20
N GLU A 449 26.50 13.95 8.79
CA GLU A 449 26.70 13.86 10.23
C GLU A 449 27.33 15.12 10.82
N ARG A 450 28.34 15.70 10.14
CA ARG A 450 28.93 16.99 10.54
C ARG A 450 27.89 18.10 10.48
N PHE A 451 27.06 18.14 9.43
CA PHE A 451 25.98 19.12 9.30
C PHE A 451 24.90 18.97 10.37
N CYS A 452 24.54 17.73 10.73
CA CYS A 452 23.65 17.44 11.85
C CYS A 452 24.24 17.92 13.18
N LEU A 453 25.53 17.70 13.41
CA LEU A 453 26.22 18.14 14.63
C LEU A 453 26.28 19.68 14.72
N GLN A 454 26.59 20.36 13.61
CA GLN A 454 26.56 21.83 13.54
C GLN A 454 25.16 22.38 13.84
N THR A 455 24.12 21.80 13.22
CA THR A 455 22.72 22.16 13.47
C THR A 455 22.33 21.92 14.93
N TYR A 456 22.79 20.82 15.53
CA TYR A 456 22.57 20.50 16.94
C TYR A 456 23.22 21.51 17.90
N CYS A 457 24.47 21.92 17.64
CA CYS A 457 25.14 22.94 18.44
C CYS A 457 24.44 24.31 18.31
N ARG A 458 24.13 24.73 17.08
CA ARG A 458 23.41 25.98 16.79
C ARG A 458 22.05 26.03 17.50
N TYR A 459 21.33 24.91 17.55
CA TYR A 459 20.06 24.83 18.27
C TYR A 459 20.22 25.28 19.73
N TYR A 460 21.23 24.77 20.45
CA TYR A 460 21.43 25.08 21.87
C TYR A 460 22.07 26.44 22.11
N GLU A 461 22.80 26.99 21.14
CA GLU A 461 23.25 28.38 21.15
C GLU A 461 22.06 29.35 21.09
N LEU A 462 21.09 29.08 20.21
CA LEU A 462 19.91 29.92 20.02
C LEU A 462 18.84 29.73 21.10
N TYR A 463 18.66 28.48 21.55
CA TYR A 463 17.58 28.08 22.45
C TYR A 463 18.11 27.30 23.66
N PRO A 464 19.02 27.87 24.47
CA PRO A 464 19.61 27.15 25.62
C PRO A 464 18.57 26.74 26.67
N TRP A 465 17.43 27.44 26.70
CA TRP A 465 16.30 27.18 27.59
C TRP A 465 15.36 26.05 27.10
N ALA A 466 15.47 25.64 25.84
CA ALA A 466 14.54 24.70 25.22
C ALA A 466 15.04 23.26 25.30
N ARG A 467 14.17 22.35 25.76
CA ARG A 467 14.47 20.92 25.78
C ARG A 467 14.14 20.30 24.44
N MET A 468 15.16 19.84 23.73
CA MET A 468 15.00 19.12 22.46
C MET A 468 14.18 17.84 22.66
N SER A 469 13.25 17.55 21.75
CA SER A 469 12.49 16.30 21.79
C SER A 469 13.40 15.09 21.50
N PRO A 470 13.14 13.91 22.07
CA PRO A 470 13.91 12.70 21.80
C PRO A 470 13.99 12.31 20.32
N THR A 471 12.95 12.63 19.54
CA THR A 471 12.93 12.37 18.10
C THR A 471 13.85 13.32 17.32
N VAL A 472 13.87 14.61 17.66
CA VAL A 472 14.81 15.58 17.05
C VAL A 472 16.25 15.23 17.44
N HIS A 473 16.48 14.82 18.70
CA HIS A 473 17.78 14.31 19.13
C HIS A 473 18.18 13.05 18.35
N LYS A 474 17.28 12.07 18.20
CA LYS A 474 17.51 10.85 17.40
C LYS A 474 17.89 11.19 15.95
N LEU A 475 17.19 12.14 15.34
CA LEU A 475 17.50 12.63 13.98
C LEU A 475 18.94 13.17 13.88
N LEU A 476 19.28 14.13 14.76
CA LEU A 476 20.55 14.85 14.67
C LEU A 476 21.76 14.04 15.15
N ARG A 477 21.60 13.23 16.20
CA ARG A 477 22.71 12.51 16.84
C ARG A 477 22.84 11.05 16.42
N HIS A 478 21.79 10.45 15.89
CA HIS A 478 21.77 9.01 15.55
C HIS A 478 21.27 8.71 14.15
N GLY A 479 20.76 9.70 13.41
CA GLY A 479 20.22 9.48 12.06
C GLY A 479 21.25 8.87 11.10
N CYS A 480 22.49 9.35 11.14
CA CYS A 480 23.57 8.82 10.30
C CYS A 480 24.02 7.43 10.77
N ASP A 481 24.09 7.16 12.07
CA ASP A 481 24.42 5.82 12.59
C ASP A 481 23.38 4.78 12.19
N ILE A 482 22.10 5.13 12.26
CA ILE A 482 21.01 4.28 11.78
C ILE A 482 21.14 4.07 10.26
N ALA A 483 21.43 5.12 9.50
CA ALA A 483 21.60 5.03 8.05
C ALA A 483 22.71 4.05 7.65
N ARG A 484 23.82 4.01 8.41
CA ARG A 484 24.94 3.10 8.19
C ARG A 484 24.56 1.62 8.36
N GLN A 485 23.53 1.31 9.15
CA GLN A 485 23.08 -0.07 9.36
C GLN A 485 22.24 -0.62 8.18
N LEU A 486 21.81 0.24 7.26
CA LEU A 486 20.88 -0.12 6.20
C LEU A 486 21.63 -0.24 4.86
N PRO A 487 21.35 -1.28 4.05
CA PRO A 487 22.01 -1.47 2.76
C PRO A 487 21.50 -0.52 1.67
N LEU A 488 20.41 0.22 1.93
CA LEU A 488 19.80 1.18 1.03
C LEU A 488 19.42 2.45 1.82
N PRO A 489 19.16 3.59 1.15
CA PRO A 489 18.77 4.83 1.81
C PRO A 489 17.56 4.66 2.75
N ILE A 490 17.54 5.38 3.87
CA ILE A 490 16.52 5.27 4.93
C ILE A 490 15.08 5.39 4.37
N ALA A 491 14.87 6.16 3.30
CA ALA A 491 13.56 6.30 2.66
C ALA A 491 12.91 4.97 2.22
N TYR A 492 13.69 3.91 1.98
CA TYR A 492 13.17 2.56 1.68
C TYR A 492 12.62 1.83 2.91
N TYR A 493 12.99 2.28 4.11
CA TYR A 493 12.72 1.66 5.40
C TYR A 493 11.76 2.48 6.29
N ALA A 494 11.16 3.53 5.74
CA ALA A 494 10.17 4.35 6.43
C ALA A 494 8.82 3.62 6.63
N GLU A 495 7.98 4.18 7.48
CA GLU A 495 6.72 3.59 7.97
C GLU A 495 5.45 4.10 7.24
N ASP A 496 5.58 5.00 6.25
CA ASP A 496 4.44 5.68 5.59
C ASP A 496 3.41 4.71 5.00
N ALA A 497 3.86 3.60 4.42
CA ALA A 497 2.96 2.63 3.81
C ALA A 497 2.09 1.91 4.85
N ASN A 498 2.65 1.61 6.02
CA ASN A 498 1.94 0.90 7.10
C ASN A 498 0.86 1.82 7.70
N GLU A 499 1.19 3.08 7.98
CA GLU A 499 0.21 4.06 8.49
C GLU A 499 -0.90 4.33 7.48
N SER A 500 -0.55 4.40 6.18
CA SER A 500 -1.53 4.61 5.11
C SER A 500 -2.53 3.46 4.98
N TRP A 501 -2.13 2.23 5.31
CA TRP A 501 -2.98 1.05 5.24
C TRP A 501 -4.16 1.09 6.20
N HIS A 502 -4.05 1.77 7.35
CA HIS A 502 -5.18 1.91 8.30
C HIS A 502 -6.42 2.54 7.67
N LYS A 503 -6.24 3.47 6.72
CA LYS A 503 -7.35 4.05 5.95
C LYS A 503 -8.04 2.99 5.07
N TYR A 504 -7.26 2.11 4.47
CA TYR A 504 -7.79 1.01 3.65
C TYR A 504 -8.45 -0.06 4.50
N TYR A 505 -7.91 -0.42 5.68
CA TYR A 505 -8.57 -1.37 6.58
C TYR A 505 -9.94 -0.86 7.02
N LYS A 506 -10.01 0.41 7.45
CA LYS A 506 -11.27 1.04 7.86
C LYS A 506 -12.30 1.03 6.73
N ARG A 507 -11.90 1.40 5.52
CA ARG A 507 -12.78 1.38 4.34
C ARG A 507 -13.21 -0.04 3.96
N ASN A 508 -12.25 -0.96 3.85
CA ASN A 508 -12.50 -2.34 3.43
C ASN A 508 -13.41 -3.09 4.41
N MET A 509 -13.33 -2.79 5.70
CA MET A 509 -14.25 -3.33 6.72
C MET A 509 -15.70 -2.92 6.55
N VAL A 510 -15.96 -1.80 5.86
CA VAL A 510 -17.31 -1.27 5.65
C VAL A 510 -17.81 -1.62 4.25
N GLU A 511 -16.97 -1.46 3.24
CA GLU A 511 -17.38 -1.48 1.83
C GLU A 511 -17.08 -2.79 1.11
N HIS A 512 -16.06 -3.55 1.55
CA HIS A 512 -15.52 -4.67 0.78
C HIS A 512 -15.48 -6.00 1.54
N SER A 513 -16.12 -6.08 2.71
CA SER A 513 -16.16 -7.27 3.54
C SER A 513 -17.59 -7.73 3.83
N ARG A 514 -17.79 -9.04 3.97
CA ARG A 514 -19.05 -9.60 4.44
C ARG A 514 -19.34 -9.15 5.87
N GLN A 515 -20.59 -8.79 6.13
CA GLN A 515 -21.08 -8.34 7.45
C GLN A 515 -21.90 -9.41 8.16
N ASN A 516 -21.65 -10.69 7.87
CA ASN A 516 -22.41 -11.82 8.43
C ASN A 516 -21.72 -12.48 9.65
N SER A 517 -20.40 -12.31 9.82
CA SER A 517 -19.66 -12.69 11.02
C SER A 517 -18.39 -11.86 11.15
N ARG A 518 -17.87 -11.72 12.38
CA ARG A 518 -16.60 -11.04 12.67
C ARG A 518 -15.44 -11.72 11.91
N GLU A 519 -15.45 -13.04 11.90
CA GLU A 519 -14.47 -13.90 11.23
C GLU A 519 -14.41 -13.63 9.71
N HIS A 520 -15.55 -13.69 9.01
CA HIS A 520 -15.59 -13.41 7.57
C HIS A 520 -15.20 -11.97 7.27
N ARG A 521 -15.59 -11.03 8.12
CA ARG A 521 -15.26 -9.62 7.94
C ARG A 521 -13.76 -9.40 7.99
N LEU A 522 -13.09 -9.93 9.02
CA LEU A 522 -11.63 -9.86 9.15
C LEU A 522 -10.92 -10.59 8.00
N LEU A 523 -11.38 -11.79 7.65
CA LEU A 523 -10.80 -12.59 6.57
C LEU A 523 -10.88 -11.86 5.22
N ASP A 524 -12.02 -11.26 4.89
CA ASP A 524 -12.20 -10.53 3.63
C ASP A 524 -11.28 -9.30 3.55
N VAL A 525 -11.10 -8.58 4.67
CA VAL A 525 -10.18 -7.44 4.76
C VAL A 525 -8.73 -7.87 4.59
N PHE A 526 -8.33 -8.95 5.26
CA PHE A 526 -7.01 -9.53 5.14
C PHE A 526 -6.73 -9.98 3.70
N ASN A 527 -7.65 -10.77 3.12
CA ASN A 527 -7.55 -11.26 1.74
C ASN A 527 -7.45 -10.10 0.75
N ARG A 528 -8.29 -9.07 0.89
CA ARG A 528 -8.22 -7.88 0.03
C ARG A 528 -6.88 -7.17 0.15
N ALA A 529 -6.32 -7.05 1.35
CA ALA A 529 -4.98 -6.51 1.52
C ALA A 529 -3.91 -7.38 0.84
N VAL A 530 -4.00 -8.72 0.92
CA VAL A 530 -3.11 -9.63 0.18
C VAL A 530 -3.18 -9.40 -1.33
N TYR A 531 -4.39 -9.26 -1.90
CA TYR A 531 -4.56 -9.01 -3.35
C TYR A 531 -4.01 -7.66 -3.77
N MET A 532 -4.29 -6.62 -2.99
CA MET A 532 -3.87 -5.24 -3.27
C MET A 532 -2.37 -5.02 -3.16
N THR A 533 -1.69 -5.92 -2.44
CA THR A 533 -0.24 -5.86 -2.17
C THR A 533 0.54 -6.91 -2.96
N ASP A 534 -0.13 -7.75 -3.75
CA ASP A 534 0.52 -8.77 -4.55
C ASP A 534 1.50 -8.13 -5.53
N PRO A 535 2.80 -8.49 -5.51
CA PRO A 535 3.80 -7.79 -6.30
C PRO A 535 3.57 -7.93 -7.80
N LYS A 536 3.04 -9.06 -8.28
CA LYS A 536 2.73 -9.25 -9.70
C LYS A 536 1.59 -8.33 -10.13
N ILE A 537 0.51 -8.28 -9.37
CA ILE A 537 -0.63 -7.39 -9.66
C ILE A 537 -0.24 -5.92 -9.53
N SER A 538 0.51 -5.56 -8.48
CA SER A 538 0.94 -4.19 -8.22
C SER A 538 1.89 -3.64 -9.29
N LEU A 539 2.73 -4.49 -9.89
CA LEU A 539 3.64 -4.09 -10.95
C LEU A 539 2.93 -3.81 -12.28
N MET A 540 1.76 -4.39 -12.55
CA MET A 540 1.07 -4.20 -13.85
C MET A 540 0.66 -2.75 -14.13
N LEU A 541 0.44 -1.94 -13.09
CA LEU A 541 0.04 -0.54 -13.20
C LEU A 541 1.09 0.42 -12.65
N ILE A 542 2.33 -0.05 -12.49
CA ILE A 542 3.35 0.72 -11.78
C ILE A 542 3.70 2.04 -12.47
N ASP A 543 3.80 2.05 -13.80
CA ASP A 543 4.15 3.26 -14.56
C ASP A 543 3.11 4.38 -14.35
N SER A 544 1.84 4.01 -14.33
CA SER A 544 0.74 4.96 -14.07
C SER A 544 0.85 5.59 -12.68
N ARG A 545 1.31 4.82 -11.67
CA ARG A 545 1.48 5.29 -10.29
C ARG A 545 2.75 6.13 -10.14
N VAL A 546 3.86 5.70 -10.75
CA VAL A 546 5.12 6.44 -10.73
C VAL A 546 4.94 7.80 -11.41
N ASN A 547 4.24 7.86 -12.54
CA ASN A 547 3.98 9.13 -13.24
C ASN A 547 3.12 10.09 -12.41
N LYS A 548 2.12 9.60 -11.67
CA LYS A 548 1.35 10.43 -10.72
C LYS A 548 2.21 10.96 -9.55
N SER A 549 3.20 10.19 -9.11
CA SER A 549 4.08 10.58 -8.00
C SER A 549 5.17 11.59 -8.40
N LYS A 550 5.64 11.58 -9.65
CA LYS A 550 6.69 12.51 -10.14
C LYS A 550 6.27 13.98 -10.04
N THR A 551 4.97 14.27 -10.10
CA THR A 551 4.41 15.62 -9.97
C THR A 551 4.64 16.25 -8.57
N VAL A 552 5.13 15.49 -7.57
CA VAL A 552 5.27 15.92 -6.17
C VAL A 552 6.73 15.89 -5.67
N GLN A 553 7.73 15.70 -6.55
CA GLN A 553 9.12 15.61 -6.10
C GLN A 553 9.65 16.96 -5.56
N SER A 554 10.20 16.89 -4.34
CA SER A 554 11.00 17.93 -3.70
C SER A 554 12.27 18.22 -4.50
N ASN A 555 12.69 19.48 -4.53
CA ASN A 555 13.84 19.94 -5.30
C ASN A 555 15.13 19.32 -4.73
N LEU A 556 15.65 18.26 -5.37
CA LEU A 556 16.89 17.61 -4.95
C LEU A 556 18.11 18.55 -5.03
N SER A 557 17.98 19.68 -5.75
CA SER A 557 18.97 20.77 -5.78
C SER A 557 19.46 21.17 -4.41
N ASP A 558 18.56 21.19 -3.42
CA ASP A 558 18.82 21.76 -2.10
C ASP A 558 19.70 20.86 -1.22
N ILE A 559 19.90 19.61 -1.63
CA ILE A 559 20.69 18.60 -0.91
C ILE A 559 21.76 17.94 -1.77
N GLN A 560 22.02 18.45 -2.99
CA GLN A 560 23.01 17.87 -3.93
C GLN A 560 24.37 17.67 -3.27
N GLU A 561 24.75 18.58 -2.38
CA GLU A 561 26.03 18.55 -1.70
C GLU A 561 26.22 17.34 -0.76
N PHE A 562 25.14 16.66 -0.38
CA PHE A 562 25.15 15.47 0.49
C PHE A 562 24.94 14.17 -0.29
N ILE A 563 24.65 14.23 -1.59
CA ILE A 563 24.45 13.05 -2.43
C ILE A 563 25.82 12.54 -2.89
N LYS A 564 26.06 11.23 -2.78
CA LYS A 564 27.28 10.61 -3.31
C LYS A 564 27.34 10.82 -4.81
N THR A 565 28.42 11.41 -5.30
CA THR A 565 28.67 11.51 -6.73
C THR A 565 29.03 10.12 -7.25
N LYS A 566 28.30 9.64 -8.27
CA LYS A 566 28.52 8.32 -8.88
C LYS A 566 29.75 8.28 -9.77
#